data_AF-A0A2J4YLP4-F1
#
_entry.id   AF-A0A2J4YLP4-F1
#
_cell.length_a   1.000
_cell.length_b   1.000
_cell.length_c   1.000
_cell.angle_alpha   90.00
_cell.angle_beta   90.00
_cell.angle_gamma   90.00
#
_symmetry.space_group_name_H-M   'P 1'
#
loop_
_entity.id
_entity.type
_entity.pdbx_description
1 polymer ?
#
loop_
_entity_poly.entity_id
_entity_poly.type
_entity_poly.pdbx_seq_one_letter_code
_entity_poly.pdbx_strand_id
1 'polypeptide(L)'
;RYHRKAIKLDDLPRFTLFKKKQFLPLIQLLRLGVLLNNQRQATTTPPSLTLKTEANHWTLTFPHDWFSQNALVLLDLEKEQEYWEGVPDWWLKISEEEKPDAAS
;
A
#
# COMPACT_ATOMS: atom_id res chain seq x y z
N ARG A 1 -8.89 13.16 -4.93
CA ARG A 1 -9.33 13.74 -3.64
C ARG A 1 -8.89 12.92 -2.43
N TYR A 2 -8.89 11.57 -2.47
CA TYR A 2 -8.41 10.70 -1.37
C TYR A 2 -7.05 10.02 -1.61
N HIS A 3 -6.30 10.43 -2.63
CA HIS A 3 -5.03 9.79 -3.01
C HIS A 3 -3.81 10.28 -2.19
N ARG A 4 -3.99 11.23 -1.25
CA ARG A 4 -2.91 11.78 -0.41
C ARG A 4 -3.50 12.40 0.86
N LYS A 5 -2.75 12.35 1.98
CA LYS A 5 -3.11 12.83 3.34
C LYS A 5 -4.08 11.91 4.10
N ALA A 6 -4.35 12.25 5.37
CA ALA A 6 -5.19 11.53 6.31
C ALA A 6 -6.56 11.17 5.72
N ILE A 7 -6.94 9.89 5.85
CA ILE A 7 -8.18 9.36 5.29
C ILE A 7 -9.31 9.67 6.27
N LYS A 8 -10.15 10.65 5.92
CA LYS A 8 -11.43 10.86 6.62
C LYS A 8 -12.52 10.09 5.91
N LEU A 9 -12.80 8.87 6.38
CA LEU A 9 -13.90 8.06 5.86
C LEU A 9 -15.27 8.73 6.01
N ASP A 10 -15.39 9.71 6.91
CA ASP A 10 -16.63 10.47 7.14
C ASP A 10 -16.95 11.48 6.03
N ASP A 11 -15.96 11.90 5.23
CA ASP A 11 -16.18 12.78 4.07
C ASP A 11 -16.64 12.01 2.81
N LEU A 12 -16.73 10.67 2.87
CA LEU A 12 -17.15 9.88 1.73
C LEU A 12 -18.65 10.07 1.46
N PRO A 13 -19.04 10.47 0.24
CA PRO A 13 -20.45 10.60 -0.11
C PRO A 13 -21.15 9.26 0.08
N ARG A 14 -22.37 9.31 0.64
CA ARG A 14 -23.20 8.11 0.76
C ARG A 14 -23.63 7.68 -0.64
N PHE A 15 -23.06 6.59 -1.13
CA PHE A 15 -23.52 5.96 -2.37
C PHE A 15 -24.76 5.13 -2.08
N THR A 16 -25.83 5.35 -2.83
CA THR A 16 -27.05 4.53 -2.79
C THR A 16 -26.89 3.21 -3.54
N LEU A 17 -25.97 3.16 -4.51
CA LEU A 17 -25.74 2.01 -5.39
C LEU A 17 -24.60 1.09 -4.93
N PHE A 18 -23.64 1.58 -4.15
CA PHE A 18 -22.44 0.83 -3.77
C PHE A 18 -22.25 0.80 -2.27
N LYS A 19 -22.01 -0.39 -1.72
CA LYS A 19 -21.67 -0.54 -0.30
C LYS A 19 -20.21 -0.17 -0.07
N LYS A 20 -19.89 0.42 1.09
CA LYS A 20 -18.51 0.78 1.49
C LYS A 20 -17.51 -0.34 1.22
N LYS A 21 -17.87 -1.59 1.54
CA LYS A 21 -17.01 -2.78 1.33
C LYS A 21 -16.57 -3.02 -0.13
N GLN A 22 -17.27 -2.49 -1.13
CA GLN A 22 -16.95 -2.73 -2.54
C GLN A 22 -15.95 -1.73 -3.11
N PHE A 23 -15.98 -0.47 -2.64
CA PHE A 23 -15.12 0.58 -3.21
C PHE A 23 -13.95 0.96 -2.29
N LEU A 24 -14.00 0.62 -1.01
CA LEU A 24 -12.87 0.86 -0.09
C LEU A 24 -11.57 0.17 -0.53
N PRO A 25 -11.57 -1.11 -0.95
CA PRO A 25 -10.38 -1.75 -1.54
C PRO A 25 -9.81 -1.00 -2.76
N LEU A 26 -10.69 -0.40 -3.58
CA LEU A 26 -10.25 0.37 -4.75
C LEU A 26 -9.49 1.64 -4.35
N ILE A 27 -9.88 2.26 -3.24
CA ILE A 27 -9.17 3.42 -2.69
C ILE A 27 -7.80 2.99 -2.18
N GLN A 28 -7.71 1.88 -1.45
CA GLN A 28 -6.43 1.33 -0.96
C GLN A 28 -5.47 1.02 -2.11
N LEU A 29 -5.94 0.32 -3.15
CA LEU A 29 -5.15 0.04 -4.36
C LEU A 29 -4.65 1.32 -5.03
N LEU A 30 -5.53 2.32 -5.21
CA LEU A 30 -5.15 3.56 -5.86
C LEU A 30 -4.11 4.34 -5.05
N ARG A 31 -4.23 4.36 -3.71
CA ARG A 31 -3.25 5.02 -2.84
C ARG A 31 -1.87 4.37 -2.93
N LEU A 32 -1.82 3.04 -2.85
CA LEU A 32 -0.59 2.28 -3.00
C LEU A 32 0.03 2.48 -4.40
N GLY A 33 -0.77 2.40 -5.46
CA GLY A 33 -0.29 2.59 -6.83
C GLY A 33 0.30 3.99 -7.08
N VAL A 34 -0.33 5.03 -6.54
CA VAL A 34 0.19 6.41 -6.63
C VAL A 34 1.47 6.59 -5.81
N LEU A 35 1.51 6.03 -4.60
CA LEU A 35 2.66 6.11 -3.70
C LEU A 35 3.90 5.45 -4.31
N LEU A 36 3.75 4.25 -4.86
CA LEU A 36 4.85 3.52 -5.49
C LEU A 36 5.42 4.23 -6.72
N ASN A 37 4.65 5.12 -7.35
CA ASN A 37 5.06 5.89 -8.53
C ASN A 37 5.36 7.37 -8.22
N ASN A 38 5.52 7.71 -6.94
CA ASN A 38 5.70 9.10 -6.49
C ASN A 38 6.97 9.75 -7.07
N GLN A 39 8.00 8.96 -7.41
CA GLN A 39 9.27 9.43 -7.98
C GLN A 39 9.24 9.60 -9.51
N ARG A 40 8.10 9.33 -10.17
CA ARG A 40 7.92 9.47 -11.63
C ARG A 40 9.04 8.77 -12.43
N GLN A 41 9.84 9.52 -13.19
CA GLN A 41 10.92 8.99 -14.04
C GLN A 41 12.09 8.40 -13.24
N ALA A 42 12.22 8.73 -11.95
CA ALA A 42 13.22 8.16 -11.05
C ALA A 42 12.68 6.95 -10.26
N THR A 43 11.45 6.50 -10.53
CA THR A 43 10.86 5.36 -9.84
C THR A 43 11.60 4.08 -10.22
N THR A 44 12.22 3.44 -9.25
CA THR A 44 12.65 2.05 -9.38
C THR A 44 11.40 1.16 -9.29
N THR A 45 11.02 0.51 -10.38
CA THR A 45 9.93 -0.49 -10.33
C THR A 45 10.48 -1.78 -9.73
N PRO A 46 9.91 -2.32 -8.64
CA PRO A 46 10.35 -3.60 -8.11
C PRO A 46 10.08 -4.72 -9.14
N PRO A 47 11.00 -5.67 -9.34
CA PRO A 47 10.80 -6.80 -10.27
C PRO A 47 9.61 -7.69 -9.91
N SER A 48 9.33 -7.87 -8.62
CA SER A 48 8.13 -8.54 -8.10
C SER A 48 7.47 -7.65 -7.05
N LEU A 49 6.14 -7.65 -7.02
CA LEU A 49 5.37 -7.04 -5.93
C LEU A 49 4.16 -7.91 -5.66
N THR A 50 4.13 -8.55 -4.49
CA THR A 50 3.03 -9.43 -4.10
C THR A 50 2.11 -8.71 -3.12
N LEU A 51 0.82 -8.64 -3.44
CA LEU A 51 -0.21 -8.14 -2.55
C LEU A 51 -1.06 -9.32 -2.03
N LYS A 52 -1.07 -9.51 -0.70
CA LYS A 52 -1.98 -10.42 -0.02
C LYS A 52 -2.99 -9.63 0.79
N THR A 53 -4.27 -9.96 0.68
CA THR A 53 -5.35 -9.24 1.36
C THR A 53 -6.17 -10.18 2.24
N GLU A 54 -6.22 -9.91 3.53
CA GLU A 54 -7.09 -10.58 4.49
C GLU A 54 -8.13 -9.57 4.99
N ALA A 55 -9.25 -9.50 4.26
CA ALA A 55 -10.24 -8.43 4.38
C ALA A 55 -9.60 -7.03 4.18
N ASN A 56 -9.42 -6.27 5.25
CA ASN A 56 -8.85 -4.93 5.24
C ASN A 56 -7.41 -4.88 5.77
N HIS A 57 -6.83 -6.04 6.13
CA HIS A 57 -5.42 -6.16 6.49
C HIS A 57 -4.63 -6.61 5.27
N TRP A 58 -3.79 -5.74 4.73
CA TRP A 58 -3.08 -5.96 3.49
C TRP A 58 -1.60 -6.14 3.79
N THR A 59 -0.98 -7.12 3.15
CA THR A 59 0.45 -7.33 3.21
C THR A 59 1.03 -7.12 1.82
N LEU A 60 1.95 -6.15 1.71
CA LEU A 60 2.79 -5.96 0.53
C LEU A 60 4.14 -6.61 0.77
N THR A 61 4.51 -7.53 -0.11
CA THR A 61 5.81 -8.18 -0.10
C THR A 61 6.63 -7.69 -1.28
N PHE A 62 7.77 -7.07 -0.97
CA PHE A 62 8.75 -6.56 -1.92
C PHE A 62 9.87 -7.59 -2.14
N PRO A 63 10.68 -7.46 -3.20
CA PRO A 63 11.83 -8.32 -3.40
C PRO A 63 12.82 -8.18 -2.24
N HIS A 64 13.63 -9.21 -2.04
CA HIS A 64 14.69 -9.21 -1.03
C HIS A 64 15.64 -8.00 -1.20
N ASP A 65 16.00 -7.35 -0.09
CA ASP A 65 16.93 -6.20 -0.04
C ASP A 65 16.51 -5.00 -0.91
N TRP A 66 15.25 -4.91 -1.34
CA TRP A 66 14.82 -3.86 -2.25
C TRP A 66 14.82 -2.48 -1.58
N PHE A 67 14.44 -2.40 -0.31
CA PHE A 67 14.43 -1.14 0.43
C PHE A 67 15.83 -0.61 0.75
N SER A 68 16.86 -1.47 0.74
CA SER A 68 18.26 -1.05 0.89
C SER A 68 18.70 -0.06 -0.20
N GLN A 69 18.11 -0.16 -1.40
CA GLN A 69 18.36 0.78 -2.51
C GLN A 69 17.23 1.82 -2.68
N ASN A 70 16.08 1.60 -2.05
CA ASN A 70 14.86 2.40 -2.24
C ASN A 70 14.28 2.91 -0.92
N ALA A 71 15.15 3.40 -0.02
CA ALA A 71 14.78 3.84 1.33
C ALA A 71 13.70 4.95 1.34
N LEU A 72 13.65 5.81 0.32
CA LEU A 72 12.61 6.84 0.22
C LEU A 72 11.22 6.22 0.02
N VAL A 73 11.12 5.09 -0.69
CA VAL A 73 9.85 4.39 -0.88
C VAL A 73 9.42 3.72 0.42
N LEU A 74 10.36 3.19 1.20
CA LEU A 74 10.06 2.67 2.54
C LEU A 74 9.46 3.76 3.44
N LEU A 75 10.07 4.95 3.48
CA LEU A 75 9.56 6.08 4.26
C LEU A 75 8.15 6.51 3.82
N ASP A 76 7.90 6.53 2.51
CA ASP A 76 6.56 6.82 1.98
C ASP A 76 5.55 5.74 2.43
N LEU A 77 5.93 4.46 2.42
CA LEU A 77 5.09 3.34 2.86
C LEU A 77 4.81 3.35 4.36
N GLU A 78 5.82 3.62 5.20
CA GLU A 78 5.67 3.75 6.66
C GLU A 78 4.65 4.85 7.00
N LYS A 79 4.74 5.98 6.30
CA LYS A 79 3.75 7.05 6.43
C LYS A 79 2.35 6.63 5.99
N GLU A 80 2.25 5.76 5.00
CA GLU A 80 0.96 5.21 4.57
C GLU A 80 0.40 4.21 5.59
N GLN A 81 1.26 3.44 6.29
CA GLN A 81 0.83 2.62 7.43
C GLN A 81 0.21 3.49 8.53
N GLU A 82 0.83 4.60 8.90
CA GLU A 82 0.27 5.57 9.87
C GLU A 82 -1.10 6.10 9.42
N TYR A 83 -1.28 6.39 8.12
CA TYR A 83 -2.58 6.82 7.61
C TYR A 83 -3.65 5.72 7.68
N TRP A 84 -3.28 4.46 7.55
CA TRP A 84 -4.19 3.32 7.63
C TRP A 84 -4.56 3.01 9.08
N GLU A 85 -3.64 3.16 10.04
CA GLU A 85 -3.93 3.01 11.47
C GLU A 85 -4.99 4.01 11.97
N GLY A 86 -5.05 5.19 11.36
CA GLY A 86 -6.12 6.17 11.61
C GLY A 86 -7.50 5.77 11.08
N VAL A 87 -7.61 4.65 10.35
CA VAL A 87 -8.84 4.15 9.74
C VAL A 87 -9.26 2.84 10.42
N PRO A 88 -10.51 2.75 10.95
CA PRO A 88 -10.99 1.52 11.56
C PRO A 88 -10.90 0.33 10.62
N ASP A 89 -10.44 -0.80 11.15
CA ASP A 89 -10.25 -2.08 10.47
C ASP A 89 -9.18 -2.10 9.37
N TRP A 90 -8.44 -1.01 9.12
CA TRP A 90 -7.41 -0.99 8.09
C TRP A 90 -6.03 -1.25 8.68
N TRP A 91 -5.24 -2.07 7.99
CA TRP A 91 -3.84 -2.27 8.34
C TRP A 91 -3.04 -2.59 7.10
N LEU A 92 -1.86 -1.97 7.02
CA LEU A 92 -0.88 -2.26 6.00
C LEU A 92 0.36 -2.85 6.67
N LYS A 93 0.75 -4.04 6.22
CA LYS A 93 2.01 -4.69 6.59
C LYS A 93 2.94 -4.65 5.39
N ILE A 94 4.18 -4.22 5.62
CA ILE A 94 5.26 -4.25 4.63
C ILE A 94 6.19 -5.41 5.00
N SER A 95 6.64 -6.16 4.01
CA SER A 95 7.59 -7.26 4.18
C SER A 95 8.48 -7.37 2.94
N GLU A 96 9.64 -7.98 3.08
CA GLU A 96 10.50 -8.36 1.95
C GLU A 96 10.46 -9.88 1.79
N GLU A 97 10.68 -10.36 0.57
CA GLU A 97 10.90 -11.77 0.29
C GLU A 97 12.15 -12.22 1.07
N GLU A 98 12.08 -13.43 1.63
CA GLU A 98 13.27 -14.06 2.18
C GLU A 98 14.30 -14.24 1.06
N LYS A 99 15.58 -14.12 1.41
CA LYS A 99 16.67 -14.35 0.47
C LYS A 99 16.37 -15.65 -0.26
N PRO A 100 16.34 -15.67 -1.62
CA PRO A 100 16.13 -16.92 -2.31
C PRO A 100 17.24 -17.85 -1.83
N ASP A 101 16.84 -18.87 -1.10
CA ASP A 101 17.75 -19.88 -0.60
C ASP A 101 18.49 -20.37 -1.84
N ALA A 102 19.82 -20.30 -1.81
CA ALA A 102 20.65 -20.77 -2.90
C ALA A 102 20.58 -22.30 -2.95
N ALA A 103 19.41 -22.83 -3.27
CA ALA A 103 19.18 -24.21 -3.68
C ALA A 103 19.23 -24.22 -5.21
N SER A 104 20.01 -25.05 -5.88
CA SER A 104 21.09 -25.98 -5.57
C SER A 104 21.69 -26.32 -6.93
#